data_AF-A0A328S958-F1
#
_entry.id   AF-A0A328S958-F1
#
_cell.length_a   1.000
_cell.length_b   1.000
_cell.length_c   1.000
_cell.angle_alpha   90.00
_cell.angle_beta   90.00
_cell.angle_gamma   90.00
#
_symmetry.space_group_name_H-M   'P 1'
#
loop_
_entity.id
_entity.type
_entity.pdbx_description
1 polymer ?
#
loop_
_entity_poly.entity_id
_entity_poly.type
_entity_poly.pdbx_seq_one_letter_code
_entity_poly.pdbx_strand_id
1 'polypeptide(L)'
;MKEENKMLKVGKLDSDLLQKIILDKITFRRDEVMTRPGIGEDCAVVDYGDYECVLSTDPITASIEDIGHLAVHISCNDIASNGVEPVGLLLAVLLPEGTTEEQIEAMMEQVG
;
A
#
# COMPACT_ATOMS: atom_id res chain seq x y z
N MET A 1 33.51 17.77 -1.18
CA MET A 1 32.46 18.48 -0.44
C MET A 1 31.34 17.46 -0.22
N LYS A 2 30.96 17.15 1.02
CA LYS A 2 29.83 16.25 1.28
C LYS A 2 28.56 17.03 0.94
N GLU A 3 27.74 16.52 0.03
CA GLU A 3 26.39 17.06 -0.17
C GLU A 3 25.65 17.00 1.17
N GLU A 4 25.10 18.13 1.60
CA GLU A 4 24.21 18.16 2.76
C GLU A 4 22.95 17.36 2.43
N ASN A 5 22.64 16.37 3.26
CA ASN A 5 21.41 15.60 3.11
C ASN A 5 20.20 16.52 3.26
N LYS A 6 19.40 16.63 2.20
CA LYS A 6 18.15 17.39 2.21
C LYS A 6 17.13 16.69 3.10
N MET A 7 16.63 17.39 4.10
CA MET A 7 15.56 16.90 4.98
C MET A 7 14.21 16.95 4.26
N LEU A 8 13.43 15.86 4.38
CA LEU A 8 12.10 15.74 3.78
C LEU A 8 11.04 16.39 4.66
N LYS A 9 9.92 16.81 4.04
CA LYS A 9 8.74 17.26 4.77
C LYS A 9 7.99 16.06 5.35
N VAL A 10 7.24 16.28 6.41
CA VAL A 10 6.32 15.27 6.98
C VAL A 10 5.24 14.93 5.96
N GLY A 11 4.87 13.64 5.87
CA GLY A 11 3.81 13.12 5.00
C GLY A 11 4.34 12.38 3.77
N LYS A 12 3.50 12.28 2.73
CA LYS A 12 3.85 11.66 1.44
C LYS A 12 4.91 12.49 0.70
N LEU A 13 5.73 11.84 -0.13
CA LEU A 13 6.66 12.51 -1.03
C LEU A 13 5.87 13.31 -2.08
N ASP A 14 6.43 14.45 -2.53
CA ASP A 14 5.92 15.09 -3.74
C ASP A 14 6.19 14.22 -4.98
N SER A 15 5.37 14.38 -6.02
CA SER A 15 5.39 13.53 -7.21
C SER A 15 6.75 13.56 -7.93
N ASP A 16 7.40 14.72 -8.00
CA ASP A 16 8.71 14.87 -8.65
C ASP A 16 9.78 14.05 -7.93
N LEU A 17 9.75 14.09 -6.59
CA LEU A 17 10.68 13.34 -5.77
C LEU A 17 10.38 11.83 -5.79
N LEU A 18 9.11 11.44 -5.73
CA LEU A 18 8.66 10.05 -5.87
C LEU A 18 9.13 9.46 -7.20
N GLN A 19 8.94 10.19 -8.30
CA GLN A 19 9.43 9.78 -9.62
C GLN A 19 10.95 9.60 -9.62
N LYS A 20 11.70 10.65 -9.26
CA LYS A 20 13.15 10.68 -9.39
C LYS A 20 13.89 9.70 -8.47
N ILE A 21 13.43 9.55 -7.23
CA ILE A 21 14.18 8.81 -6.20
C ILE A 21 13.71 7.36 -6.10
N ILE A 22 12.44 7.08 -6.38
CA ILE A 22 11.85 5.75 -6.24
C ILE A 22 11.57 5.15 -7.62
N LEU A 23 10.62 5.70 -8.37
CA LEU A 23 10.09 5.05 -9.58
C LEU A 23 11.17 4.87 -10.67
N ASP A 24 11.99 5.89 -10.94
CA ASP A 24 13.06 5.85 -11.94
C ASP A 24 14.16 4.82 -11.60
N LYS A 25 14.26 4.41 -10.33
CA LYS A 25 15.26 3.42 -9.88
C LYS A 25 14.75 1.98 -9.95
N ILE A 26 13.45 1.76 -10.14
CA ILE A 26 12.87 0.43 -10.33
C ILE A 26 13.13 -0.01 -11.78
N THR A 27 14.22 -0.73 -11.96
CA THR A 27 14.68 -1.18 -13.29
C THR A 27 14.24 -2.60 -13.64
N PHE A 28 13.99 -3.43 -12.62
CA PHE A 28 13.51 -4.80 -12.84
C PHE A 28 12.06 -4.79 -13.29
N ARG A 29 11.77 -5.54 -14.36
CA ARG A 29 10.44 -5.62 -14.97
C ARG A 29 10.14 -7.07 -15.29
N ARG A 30 8.90 -7.44 -15.01
CA ARG A 30 8.28 -8.70 -15.45
C ARG A 30 7.30 -8.36 -16.56
N ASP A 31 7.18 -9.25 -17.53
CA ASP A 31 6.35 -9.02 -18.72
C ASP A 31 4.86 -9.15 -18.38
N GLU A 32 4.53 -10.05 -17.46
CA GLU A 32 3.17 -10.26 -16.96
C GLU A 32 2.65 -9.10 -16.10
N VAL A 33 3.49 -8.17 -15.64
CA VAL A 33 3.03 -6.99 -14.88
C VAL A 33 2.64 -5.90 -15.86
N MET A 34 1.33 -5.79 -16.13
CA MET A 34 0.73 -4.85 -17.07
C MET A 34 0.78 -3.41 -16.54
N THR A 35 0.18 -3.19 -15.37
CA THR A 35 0.21 -1.89 -14.67
C THR A 35 1.34 -1.89 -13.66
N ARG A 36 2.25 -0.94 -13.83
CA ARG A 36 3.49 -0.80 -13.04
C ARG A 36 3.37 0.39 -12.10
N PRO A 37 4.22 0.47 -11.06
CA PRO A 37 4.24 1.63 -10.17
C PRO A 37 4.39 2.94 -10.95
N GLY A 38 3.50 3.89 -10.67
CA GLY A 38 3.39 5.16 -11.37
C GLY A 38 2.79 6.25 -10.47
N ILE A 39 2.85 7.50 -10.92
CA ILE A 39 2.19 8.60 -10.23
C ILE A 39 0.68 8.48 -10.42
N GLY A 40 -0.07 8.35 -9.32
CA GLY A 40 -1.52 8.18 -9.35
C GLY A 40 -1.98 6.75 -9.64
N GLU A 41 -1.06 5.77 -9.62
CA GLU A 41 -1.39 4.36 -9.74
C GLU A 41 -1.50 3.75 -8.33
N ASP A 42 -2.70 3.26 -7.98
CA ASP A 42 -2.99 2.67 -6.67
C ASP A 42 -2.89 1.13 -6.70
N CYS A 43 -2.92 0.52 -7.89
CA CYS A 43 -2.93 -0.93 -8.06
C CYS A 43 -1.90 -1.41 -9.08
N ALA A 44 -1.31 -2.57 -8.82
CA ALA A 44 -0.61 -3.35 -9.84
C ALA A 44 -1.58 -4.32 -10.50
N VAL A 45 -1.43 -4.53 -11.81
CA VAL A 45 -2.22 -5.49 -12.59
C VAL A 45 -1.28 -6.54 -13.17
N VAL A 46 -1.57 -7.80 -12.91
CA VAL A 46 -0.79 -8.96 -13.36
C VAL A 46 -1.62 -9.83 -14.29
N ASP A 47 -1.09 -10.09 -15.48
CA ASP A 47 -1.68 -10.96 -16.49
C ASP A 47 -1.43 -12.44 -16.18
N TYR A 48 -2.51 -13.21 -16.07
CA TYR A 48 -2.49 -14.68 -15.94
C TYR A 48 -3.05 -15.39 -17.19
N GLY A 49 -3.19 -14.67 -18.31
CA GLY A 49 -3.68 -15.17 -19.60
C GLY A 49 -5.20 -15.17 -19.70
N ASP A 50 -5.86 -15.96 -18.86
CA ASP A 50 -7.34 -16.07 -18.86
C ASP A 50 -8.01 -15.01 -17.97
N TYR A 51 -7.27 -14.42 -17.04
CA TYR A 51 -7.74 -13.40 -16.11
C TYR A 51 -6.59 -12.49 -15.67
N GLU A 52 -6.96 -11.35 -15.09
CA GLU A 52 -6.04 -10.40 -14.49
C GLU A 52 -6.17 -10.45 -12.97
N CYS A 53 -5.04 -10.34 -12.28
CA CYS A 53 -5.01 -10.18 -10.83
C CYS A 53 -4.64 -8.74 -10.50
N VAL A 54 -5.53 -8.05 -9.79
CA VAL A 54 -5.31 -6.68 -9.31
C VAL A 54 -4.86 -6.74 -7.85
N LEU A 55 -3.75 -6.06 -7.57
CA LEU A 55 -3.10 -6.07 -6.27
C LEU A 55 -2.93 -4.63 -5.79
N SER A 56 -3.45 -4.34 -4.60
CA SER A 56 -3.14 -3.12 -3.83
C SER A 56 -2.52 -3.53 -2.49
N THR A 57 -1.78 -2.60 -1.89
CA THR A 57 -1.34 -2.70 -0.50
C THR A 57 -1.24 -1.29 0.08
N ASP A 58 -1.79 -1.13 1.28
CA ASP A 58 -1.73 0.15 1.99
C ASP A 58 -1.39 -0.09 3.46
N PRO A 59 -0.25 0.43 3.97
CA PRO A 59 0.07 0.31 5.38
C PRO A 59 -0.81 1.27 6.19
N ILE A 60 -1.58 0.74 7.13
CA ILE A 60 -2.39 1.57 8.02
C ILE A 60 -1.55 2.00 9.22
N THR A 61 -1.35 3.33 9.36
CA THR A 61 -0.42 3.88 10.36
C THR A 61 -1.03 4.93 11.30
N ALA A 62 -2.27 5.37 11.09
CA ALA A 62 -2.76 6.63 11.64
C ALA A 62 -3.96 6.54 12.59
N SER A 63 -4.60 5.38 12.75
CA SER A 63 -5.78 5.25 13.60
C SER A 63 -5.50 4.48 14.89
N ILE A 64 -5.95 5.03 16.01
CA ILE A 64 -5.93 4.37 17.33
C ILE A 64 -7.19 3.50 17.51
N GLU A 65 -8.29 3.87 16.84
CA GLU A 65 -9.59 3.20 16.89
C GLU A 65 -9.97 2.63 15.52
N ASP A 66 -10.70 1.53 15.48
CA ASP A 66 -11.20 0.89 14.24
C ASP A 66 -10.14 0.56 13.17
N ILE A 67 -8.87 0.39 13.58
CA ILE A 67 -7.77 0.19 12.65
C ILE A 67 -7.94 -1.07 11.79
N GLY A 68 -8.53 -2.15 12.34
CA GLY A 68 -8.80 -3.38 11.59
C GLY A 68 -9.86 -3.17 10.51
N HIS A 69 -10.96 -2.51 10.86
CA HIS A 69 -12.03 -2.17 9.92
C HIS A 69 -11.54 -1.23 8.81
N LEU A 70 -10.77 -0.20 9.16
CA LEU A 70 -10.15 0.71 8.19
C LEU A 70 -9.19 -0.03 7.25
N ALA A 71 -8.41 -0.98 7.77
CA ALA A 71 -7.47 -1.72 6.94
C ALA A 71 -8.16 -2.59 5.89
N VAL A 72 -9.29 -3.21 6.24
CA VAL A 72 -10.12 -3.94 5.28
C VAL A 72 -10.66 -2.99 4.23
N HIS A 73 -11.34 -1.92 4.66
CA HIS A 73 -12.05 -1.03 3.73
C HIS A 73 -11.12 -0.24 2.81
N ILE A 74 -9.99 0.28 3.32
CA ILE A 74 -9.03 1.02 2.49
C ILE A 74 -8.47 0.10 1.39
N SER A 75 -7.97 -1.08 1.77
CA SER A 75 -7.41 -2.04 0.82
C SER A 75 -8.45 -2.50 -0.21
N CYS A 76 -9.69 -2.79 0.22
CA CYS A 76 -10.77 -3.18 -0.69
C CYS A 76 -11.22 -2.03 -1.60
N ASN A 77 -11.18 -0.78 -1.13
CA ASN A 77 -11.57 0.38 -1.92
C ASN A 77 -10.63 0.63 -3.09
N ASP A 78 -9.32 0.40 -2.93
CA ASP A 78 -8.37 0.53 -4.03
C ASP A 78 -8.65 -0.49 -5.14
N ILE A 79 -8.96 -1.73 -4.77
CA ILE A 79 -9.33 -2.77 -5.74
C ILE A 79 -10.68 -2.42 -6.40
N ALA A 80 -11.67 -2.02 -5.61
CA ALA A 80 -13.01 -1.69 -6.10
C ALA A 80 -13.02 -0.44 -7.00
N SER A 81 -12.17 0.55 -6.73
CA SER A 81 -12.04 1.75 -7.55
C SER A 81 -11.45 1.47 -8.93
N ASN A 82 -10.73 0.35 -9.06
CA ASN A 82 -10.25 -0.20 -10.34
C ASN A 82 -11.34 -1.03 -11.06
N GLY A 83 -12.57 -1.10 -10.53
CA GLY A 83 -13.69 -1.82 -11.13
C GLY A 83 -13.61 -3.34 -10.98
N VAL A 84 -12.79 -3.84 -10.06
CA VAL A 84 -12.56 -5.27 -9.82
C VAL A 84 -13.15 -5.68 -8.48
N GLU A 85 -13.70 -6.90 -8.42
CA GLU A 85 -14.21 -7.48 -7.19
C GLU A 85 -13.06 -7.94 -6.27
N PRO A 86 -12.98 -7.47 -5.02
CA PRO A 86 -12.00 -7.97 -4.07
C PRO A 86 -12.26 -9.45 -3.73
N VAL A 87 -11.27 -10.31 -3.95
CA VAL A 87 -11.37 -11.76 -3.70
C VAL A 87 -10.60 -12.24 -2.47
N GLY A 88 -9.75 -11.37 -1.91
CA GLY A 88 -8.91 -11.69 -0.77
C GLY A 88 -8.20 -10.45 -0.24
N LEU A 89 -7.69 -10.53 0.98
CA LEU A 89 -7.04 -9.42 1.68
C LEU A 89 -5.63 -9.82 2.12
N LEU A 90 -4.66 -8.97 1.82
CA LEU A 90 -3.30 -9.06 2.36
C LEU A 90 -3.08 -7.89 3.34
N LEU A 91 -3.09 -8.19 4.63
CA LEU A 91 -3.03 -7.17 5.68
C LEU A 91 -1.57 -6.82 6.05
N ALA A 92 -1.21 -5.54 5.92
CA ALA A 92 0.07 -5.00 6.36
C ALA A 92 -0.13 -3.99 7.51
N VAL A 93 0.27 -4.37 8.73
CA VAL A 93 0.10 -3.54 9.94
C VAL A 93 1.46 -3.17 10.53
N LEU A 94 1.62 -1.90 10.88
CA LEU A 94 2.81 -1.40 11.59
C LEU A 94 2.42 -1.09 13.05
N LEU A 95 2.84 -1.95 13.97
CA LEU A 95 2.52 -1.81 15.40
C LEU A 95 3.59 -0.98 16.12
N PRO A 96 3.21 0.05 16.89
CA PRO A 96 4.16 0.84 17.68
C PRO A 96 4.75 0.04 18.85
N GLU A 97 5.88 0.52 19.37
CA GLU A 97 6.45 -0.05 20.60
C GLU A 97 5.44 0.07 21.76
N GLY A 98 5.28 -1.02 22.52
CA GLY A 98 4.34 -1.09 23.63
C GLY A 98 2.92 -1.54 23.28
N THR A 99 2.64 -1.92 22.02
CA THR A 99 1.36 -2.58 21.67
C THR A 99 1.15 -3.86 22.50
N THR A 100 -0.05 -4.02 23.06
CA THR A 100 -0.42 -5.19 23.87
C THR A 100 -1.17 -6.25 23.06
N GLU A 101 -1.25 -7.47 23.60
CA GLU A 101 -2.01 -8.56 22.96
C GLU A 101 -3.49 -8.22 22.84
N GLU A 102 -4.09 -7.57 23.84
CA GLU A 102 -5.50 -7.17 23.84
C GLU A 102 -5.80 -6.14 22.73
N GLN A 103 -4.85 -5.26 22.42
CA GLN A 103 -4.99 -4.31 21.32
C GLN A 103 -4.97 -5.02 19.96
N ILE A 104 -4.15 -6.07 19.82
CA ILE A 104 -4.10 -6.89 18.60
C ILE A 104 -5.38 -7.69 18.46
N GLU A 105 -5.88 -8.28 19.55
CA GLU A 105 -7.15 -9.01 19.56
C GLU A 105 -8.31 -8.11 19.13
N ALA A 106 -8.46 -6.93 19.76
CA ALA A 106 -9.49 -5.97 19.40
C ALA A 106 -9.38 -5.48 17.94
N MET A 107 -8.16 -5.29 17.42
CA MET A 107 -7.95 -4.97 16.01
C MET A 107 -8.43 -6.12 15.11
N MET A 108 -8.05 -7.36 15.42
CA MET A 108 -8.38 -8.51 14.57
C MET A 108 -9.87 -8.87 14.62
N GLU A 109 -10.55 -8.60 15.73
CA GLU A 109 -12.02 -8.68 15.82
C GLU A 109 -12.72 -7.74 14.83
N GLN A 110 -12.11 -6.60 14.49
CA GLN A 110 -12.66 -5.66 13.50
C GLN A 110 -12.38 -6.06 12.05
N VAL A 111 -11.37 -6.93 11.82
CA VAL A 111 -11.01 -7.42 10.48
C VAL A 111 -11.99 -8.50 10.01
N GLY A 112 -12.50 -9.31 10.95
CA GLY A 112 -13.33 -10.50 10.71
C GLY A 112 -14.83 -10.23 10.57
#